data_AF-A0AA39T4C2-F1
#
_entry.id   AF-A0AA39T4C2-F1
#
_cell.length_a   1.000
_cell.length_b   1.000
_cell.length_c   1.000
_cell.angle_alpha   90.00
_cell.angle_beta   90.00
_cell.angle_gamma   90.00
#
_symmetry.space_group_name_H-M   'P 1'
#
loop_
_entity.id
_entity.type
_entity.pdbx_description
1 polymer ?
#
loop_
_entity_poly.entity_id
_entity_poly.type
_entity_poly.pdbx_seq_one_letter_code
_entity_poly.pdbx_strand_id
1 'polypeptide(L)'
;MWNGSNKFFRRGLWNGITFSGALDASHNSVFEVNFVYNEDELYYAFKMIDKSIFSMAVLNKTRSSLELLTWSQTTQNWNVYSYVPRDQCDSYGLCGVYGNCITTQLLSCQCLEGFKPKSTGYREWSQGCMRNKVLNYSKLDGFIKFNGLKSPDATNSWVNKSMNLEQCRVKCLENTSCMAYSNFDIRGRGSGCAMWFGDLIDIKQSSNNVQDLFIRMSASELGWFRLRNLLPRGQRVLGFLICSGVLSSVLDFDLGSIDGFGKFSVTVLMSCVVAFLYMPGGKNARSFWLGSDQLRSNLEIFSRG
;
A
#
# COMPACT_ATOMS: atom_id res chain seq x y z
N MET A 1 -6.66 -21.51 6.81
CA MET A 1 -7.37 -22.79 6.63
C MET A 1 -6.49 -23.71 5.82
N TRP A 2 -6.52 -24.99 6.16
CA TRP A 2 -5.63 -26.00 5.64
C TRP A 2 -6.45 -27.20 5.14
N ASN A 3 -5.99 -27.81 4.06
CA ASN A 3 -6.47 -29.11 3.60
C ASN A 3 -5.29 -30.09 3.69
N GLY A 4 -5.29 -30.93 4.74
CA GLY A 4 -4.10 -31.68 5.13
C GLY A 4 -2.93 -30.74 5.43
N SER A 5 -1.80 -30.94 4.75
CA SER A 5 -0.61 -30.09 4.84
C SER A 5 -0.67 -28.82 3.96
N ASN A 6 -1.69 -28.69 3.10
CA ASN A 6 -1.74 -27.62 2.11
C ASN A 6 -2.54 -26.42 2.66
N LYS A 7 -1.85 -25.29 2.87
CA LYS A 7 -2.48 -24.00 3.19
C LYS A 7 -3.18 -23.47 1.94
N PHE A 8 -4.51 -23.34 1.97
CA PHE A 8 -5.28 -22.86 0.81
C PHE A 8 -5.92 -21.50 1.02
N PHE A 9 -6.07 -21.05 2.27
CA PHE A 9 -6.60 -19.73 2.59
C PHE A 9 -5.93 -19.16 3.84
N ARG A 10 -5.64 -17.85 3.81
CA ARG A 10 -5.12 -17.11 4.96
C ARG A 10 -5.95 -15.85 5.19
N ARG A 11 -6.46 -15.70 6.41
CA ARG A 11 -7.31 -14.56 6.79
C ARG A 11 -6.54 -13.24 6.95
N GLY A 12 -5.26 -13.27 7.32
CA GLY A 12 -4.46 -12.07 7.55
C GLY A 12 -4.04 -11.88 9.01
N LEU A 13 -3.15 -10.93 9.25
CA LEU A 13 -2.85 -10.45 10.61
C LEU A 13 -3.99 -9.56 11.11
N TRP A 14 -4.21 -9.57 12.43
CA TRP A 14 -5.10 -8.60 13.08
C TRP A 14 -4.42 -7.23 13.11
N ASN A 15 -5.13 -6.19 12.66
CA ASN A 15 -4.58 -4.83 12.58
C ASN A 15 -5.12 -3.88 13.67
N GLY A 16 -5.77 -4.41 14.71
CA GLY A 16 -6.43 -3.61 15.76
C GLY A 16 -7.92 -3.39 15.54
N ILE A 17 -8.41 -3.50 14.29
CA ILE A 17 -9.82 -3.30 13.92
C ILE A 17 -10.40 -4.53 13.22
N THR A 18 -9.63 -5.10 12.28
CA THR A 18 -10.04 -6.23 11.45
C THR A 18 -8.82 -7.09 11.11
N PHE A 19 -9.06 -8.27 10.54
CA PHE A 19 -7.99 -9.01 9.87
C PHE A 19 -7.69 -8.37 8.52
N SER A 20 -6.41 -8.35 8.13
CA SER A 20 -5.98 -7.65 6.91
C SER A 20 -6.55 -8.23 5.61
N GLY A 21 -6.97 -9.49 5.60
CA GLY A 21 -7.68 -10.13 4.48
C GLY A 21 -9.20 -10.17 4.64
N ALA A 22 -9.76 -9.57 5.70
CA ALA A 22 -11.20 -9.44 5.87
C ALA A 22 -11.65 -8.05 5.38
N LEU A 23 -12.44 -8.04 4.30
CA LEU A 23 -12.94 -6.81 3.67
C LEU A 23 -14.00 -6.07 4.51
N ASP A 24 -14.65 -6.75 5.47
CA ASP A 24 -15.96 -6.32 5.99
C ASP A 24 -16.02 -5.88 7.47
N ALA A 25 -14.91 -5.89 8.23
CA ALA A 25 -15.04 -5.69 9.68
C ALA A 25 -14.85 -4.24 10.17
N SER A 26 -14.52 -3.26 9.31
CA SER A 26 -14.35 -1.87 9.77
C SER A 26 -15.66 -1.15 10.08
N HIS A 27 -16.81 -1.62 9.55
CA HIS A 27 -18.15 -1.10 9.84
C HIS A 27 -19.20 -2.22 9.79
N ASN A 28 -19.02 -3.25 10.61
CA ASN A 28 -20.01 -4.31 10.68
C ASN A 28 -21.14 -3.94 11.66
N SER A 29 -22.33 -3.67 11.14
CA SER A 29 -23.54 -3.38 11.93
C SER A 29 -24.20 -4.62 12.54
N VAL A 30 -23.66 -5.81 12.27
CA VAL A 30 -24.28 -7.09 12.64
C VAL A 30 -23.61 -7.74 13.86
N PHE A 31 -22.28 -7.68 13.96
CA PHE A 31 -21.56 -8.23 15.10
C PHE A 31 -20.34 -7.40 15.49
N GLU A 32 -20.08 -7.38 16.79
CA GLU A 32 -18.85 -6.89 17.40
C GLU A 32 -17.80 -7.99 17.37
N VAL A 33 -16.54 -7.61 17.17
CA VAL A 33 -15.39 -8.51 17.19
C VAL A 33 -14.55 -8.21 18.43
N ASN A 34 -14.19 -9.26 19.16
CA ASN A 34 -13.19 -9.21 20.21
C ASN A 34 -11.99 -10.06 19.81
N PHE A 35 -10.83 -9.42 19.68
CA PHE A 35 -9.56 -10.10 19.44
C PHE A 35 -8.65 -9.85 20.63
N VAL A 36 -8.32 -10.91 21.35
CA VAL A 36 -7.43 -10.86 22.50
C VAL A 36 -6.11 -11.51 22.14
N TYR A 37 -5.03 -10.81 22.45
CA TYR A 37 -3.67 -11.29 22.31
C TYR A 37 -2.86 -10.72 23.48
N ASN A 38 -2.60 -11.53 24.51
CA ASN A 38 -1.78 -11.19 25.66
C ASN A 38 -0.90 -12.39 26.05
N GLU A 39 -0.33 -12.39 27.26
CA GLU A 39 0.56 -13.48 27.72
C GLU A 39 -0.21 -14.74 28.11
N ASP A 40 -1.50 -14.61 28.45
CA ASP A 40 -2.34 -15.69 28.96
C ASP A 40 -3.19 -16.34 27.86
N GLU A 41 -3.68 -15.54 26.91
CA GLU A 41 -4.68 -15.96 25.94
C GLU A 41 -4.53 -15.29 24.56
N LEU A 42 -4.84 -16.09 23.54
CA LEU A 42 -4.92 -15.67 22.14
C LEU A 42 -6.21 -16.25 21.54
N TYR A 43 -7.22 -15.41 21.36
CA TYR A 43 -8.47 -15.83 20.74
C TYR A 43 -9.14 -14.73 19.95
N TYR A 44 -10.03 -15.18 19.07
CA TYR A 44 -10.99 -14.36 18.35
C TYR A 44 -12.38 -14.79 18.77
N ALA A 45 -13.20 -13.84 19.22
CA ALA A 45 -14.60 -14.03 19.49
C ALA A 45 -15.41 -12.98 18.73
N PHE A 46 -16.65 -13.31 18.42
CA PHE A 46 -17.60 -12.36 17.87
C PHE A 46 -18.89 -12.43 18.67
N LYS A 47 -19.59 -11.31 18.72
CA LYS A 47 -20.83 -11.17 19.47
C LYS A 47 -21.84 -10.42 18.61
N MET A 48 -23.03 -10.97 18.46
CA MET A 48 -24.10 -10.30 17.74
C MET A 48 -24.53 -9.03 18.48
N ILE A 49 -24.70 -7.93 17.75
CA ILE A 49 -25.17 -6.66 18.31
C ILE A 49 -26.62 -6.82 18.77
N ASP A 50 -27.46 -7.41 17.91
CA ASP A 50 -28.77 -7.91 18.29
C ASP A 50 -28.64 -9.29 18.94
N LYS A 51 -28.87 -9.33 20.26
CA LYS A 51 -28.77 -10.54 21.08
C LYS A 51 -29.88 -11.57 20.79
N SER A 52 -30.94 -11.19 20.06
CA SER A 52 -32.01 -12.11 19.66
C SER A 52 -31.61 -12.99 18.46
N ILE A 53 -30.57 -12.60 17.72
CA ILE A 53 -30.11 -13.33 16.55
C ILE A 53 -29.13 -14.42 16.98
N PHE A 54 -29.49 -15.67 16.71
CA PHE A 54 -28.56 -16.78 16.83
C PHE A 54 -27.60 -16.81 15.65
N SER A 55 -26.32 -17.01 15.93
CA SER A 55 -25.27 -17.07 14.93
C SER A 55 -24.24 -18.14 15.25
N MET A 56 -23.67 -18.76 14.23
CA MET A 56 -22.64 -19.79 14.40
C MET A 56 -21.63 -19.75 13.27
N ALA A 57 -20.34 -19.92 13.60
CA ALA A 57 -19.30 -20.09 12.60
C ALA A 57 -19.07 -21.60 12.35
N VAL A 58 -19.19 -22.03 11.09
CA VAL A 58 -19.11 -23.45 10.69
C VAL A 58 -18.08 -23.62 9.58
N LEU A 59 -17.24 -24.65 9.70
CA LEU A 59 -16.35 -25.07 8.63
C LEU A 59 -17.10 -26.03 7.70
N ASN A 60 -17.42 -25.56 6.49
CA ASN A 60 -18.08 -26.37 5.47
C ASN A 60 -17.03 -27.15 4.68
N LYS A 61 -16.92 -28.46 4.95
CA LYS A 61 -15.93 -29.35 4.31
C LYS A 61 -16.13 -29.45 2.79
N THR A 62 -17.37 -29.55 2.32
CA THR A 62 -17.69 -29.73 0.90
C THR A 62 -17.32 -28.50 0.08
N ARG A 63 -17.59 -27.31 0.63
CA ARG A 63 -17.29 -26.03 -0.04
C ARG A 63 -15.88 -25.50 0.28
N SER A 64 -15.16 -26.14 1.20
CA SER A 64 -13.87 -25.68 1.72
C SER A 64 -13.91 -24.21 2.21
N SER A 65 -15.01 -23.85 2.88
CA SER A 65 -15.29 -22.49 3.34
C SER A 65 -15.49 -22.46 4.86
N LEU A 66 -15.16 -21.32 5.48
CA LEU A 66 -15.59 -20.97 6.82
C LEU A 66 -16.76 -20.00 6.69
N GLU A 67 -17.93 -20.45 7.12
CA GLU A 67 -19.22 -19.77 6.96
C GLU A 67 -19.68 -19.23 8.31
N LEU A 68 -20.14 -17.99 8.34
CA LEU A 68 -20.89 -17.43 9.45
C LEU A 68 -22.37 -17.54 9.09
N LEU A 69 -23.09 -18.36 9.85
CA LEU A 69 -24.51 -18.61 9.70
C LEU A 69 -25.31 -17.74 10.67
N THR A 70 -26.47 -17.26 10.25
CA THR A 70 -27.45 -16.57 11.09
C THR A 70 -28.81 -17.27 11.00
N TRP A 71 -29.49 -17.39 12.13
CA TRP A 71 -30.82 -17.98 12.20
C TRP A 71 -31.87 -16.97 11.74
N SER A 72 -32.67 -17.35 10.74
CA SER A 72 -33.80 -16.54 10.27
C SER A 72 -35.10 -17.06 10.85
N GLN A 73 -35.76 -16.21 11.64
CA GLN A 73 -37.08 -16.53 12.20
C GLN A 73 -38.16 -16.63 11.12
N THR A 74 -38.03 -15.87 10.02
CA THR A 74 -39.01 -15.88 8.92
C THR A 74 -39.00 -17.20 8.16
N THR A 75 -37.81 -17.75 7.91
CA THR A 75 -37.64 -18.97 7.12
C THR A 75 -37.43 -20.21 7.97
N GLN A 76 -37.34 -20.05 9.30
CA GLN A 76 -37.02 -21.12 10.27
C GLN A 76 -35.79 -21.94 9.83
N ASN A 77 -34.75 -21.25 9.35
CA ASN A 77 -33.56 -21.90 8.80
C ASN A 77 -32.29 -21.06 9.01
N TRP A 78 -31.13 -21.73 8.96
CA TRP A 78 -29.81 -21.11 8.96
C TRP A 78 -29.47 -20.55 7.58
N ASN A 79 -29.21 -19.25 7.51
CA ASN A 79 -28.78 -18.57 6.30
C ASN A 79 -27.29 -18.23 6.39
N VAL A 80 -26.58 -18.33 5.26
CA VAL A 80 -25.17 -17.92 5.18
C VAL A 80 -25.13 -16.40 5.16
N TYR A 81 -24.67 -15.79 6.26
CA TYR A 81 -24.47 -14.35 6.34
C TYR A 81 -23.18 -13.93 5.62
N SER A 82 -22.09 -14.65 5.87
CA SER A 82 -20.83 -14.42 5.17
C SER A 82 -20.00 -15.70 5.13
N TYR A 83 -19.03 -15.75 4.21
CA TYR A 83 -18.10 -16.86 4.12
C TYR A 83 -16.72 -16.39 3.65
N VAL A 84 -15.72 -17.23 3.88
CA VAL A 84 -14.37 -17.12 3.29
C VAL A 84 -13.90 -18.51 2.84
N PRO A 85 -13.09 -18.63 1.77
CA PRO A 85 -12.64 -17.60 0.82
C PRO A 85 -13.79 -16.97 0.02
N ARG A 86 -13.69 -15.69 -0.40
CA ARG A 86 -14.74 -14.98 -1.15
C ARG A 86 -14.51 -14.91 -2.64
N ASP A 87 -13.26 -14.76 -3.02
CA ASP A 87 -12.84 -14.60 -4.40
C ASP A 87 -11.53 -15.36 -4.65
N GLN A 88 -11.13 -15.45 -5.92
CA GLN A 88 -9.91 -16.15 -6.31
C GLN A 88 -8.65 -15.61 -5.62
N CYS A 89 -8.57 -14.31 -5.31
CA CYS A 89 -7.41 -13.69 -4.66
C CYS A 89 -7.28 -14.06 -3.17
N ASP A 90 -8.29 -14.70 -2.59
CA ASP A 90 -8.19 -15.28 -1.26
C ASP A 90 -7.48 -16.66 -1.26
N SER A 91 -7.31 -17.27 -2.44
CA SER A 91 -6.49 -18.48 -2.59
C SER A 91 -5.05 -18.19 -2.21
N TYR A 92 -4.53 -19.00 -1.29
CA TYR A 92 -3.21 -18.78 -0.73
C TYR A 92 -2.12 -18.80 -1.81
N GLY A 93 -1.34 -17.72 -1.89
CA GLY A 93 -0.16 -17.65 -2.74
C GLY A 93 -0.43 -17.61 -4.24
N LEU A 94 -1.64 -17.24 -4.68
CA LEU A 94 -2.04 -17.25 -6.09
C LEU A 94 -1.06 -16.52 -7.04
N CYS A 95 -0.55 -15.36 -6.61
CA CYS A 95 0.35 -14.52 -7.43
C CYS A 95 1.84 -14.73 -7.14
N GLY A 96 2.19 -15.71 -6.30
CA GLY A 96 3.57 -15.98 -5.91
C GLY A 96 4.22 -14.86 -5.10
N VAL A 97 5.56 -14.89 -5.06
CA VAL A 97 6.40 -13.97 -4.29
C VAL A 97 6.40 -12.57 -4.89
N TYR A 98 6.23 -11.52 -4.07
CA TYR A 98 6.08 -10.10 -4.46
C TYR A 98 5.00 -9.82 -5.53
N GLY A 99 4.11 -10.79 -5.78
CA GLY A 99 2.93 -10.62 -6.63
C GLY A 99 1.75 -10.12 -5.82
N ASN A 100 1.03 -9.15 -6.36
CA ASN A 100 -0.17 -8.56 -5.78
C ASN A 100 -1.41 -9.04 -6.53
N CYS A 101 -2.39 -9.58 -5.81
CA CYS A 101 -3.65 -9.99 -6.40
C CYS A 101 -4.68 -8.85 -6.42
N ILE A 102 -5.22 -8.53 -7.59
CA ILE A 102 -6.25 -7.51 -7.79
C ILE A 102 -7.49 -8.14 -8.40
N THR A 103 -8.60 -8.10 -7.65
CA THR A 103 -9.87 -8.72 -8.04
C THR A 103 -10.55 -8.05 -9.23
N THR A 104 -10.27 -6.78 -9.50
CA THR A 104 -10.90 -5.98 -10.57
C THR A 104 -10.20 -6.04 -11.92
N GLN A 105 -9.03 -6.66 -12.01
CA GLN A 105 -8.24 -6.72 -13.25
C GLN A 105 -8.51 -8.01 -14.04
N LEU A 106 -8.40 -7.92 -15.37
CA LEU A 106 -8.51 -9.05 -16.30
C LEU A 106 -7.48 -10.15 -15.98
N LEU A 107 -6.25 -9.75 -15.65
CA LEU A 107 -5.25 -10.61 -15.04
C LEU A 107 -5.23 -10.30 -13.55
N SER A 108 -5.61 -11.27 -12.74
CA SER A 108 -5.76 -11.04 -11.29
C SER A 108 -4.44 -10.83 -10.57
N CYS A 109 -3.30 -11.10 -11.21
CA CYS A 109 -1.98 -10.94 -10.63
C CYS A 109 -1.18 -9.88 -11.39
N GLN A 110 -0.49 -9.04 -10.62
CA GLN A 110 0.50 -8.10 -11.12
C GLN A 110 1.66 -8.00 -10.13
N CYS A 111 2.87 -7.69 -10.61
CA CYS A 111 3.98 -7.43 -9.71
C CYS A 111 3.78 -6.11 -8.97
N LEU A 112 4.24 -6.07 -7.72
CA LEU A 112 4.36 -4.80 -6.99
C LEU A 112 5.30 -3.85 -7.75
N GLU A 113 5.08 -2.55 -7.60
CA GLU A 113 5.94 -1.55 -8.24
C GLU A 113 7.40 -1.71 -7.77
N GLY A 114 8.35 -1.69 -8.71
CA GLY A 114 9.76 -2.00 -8.44
C GLY A 114 10.11 -3.49 -8.57
N PHE A 115 9.15 -4.32 -8.98
CA PHE A 115 9.33 -5.73 -9.28
C PHE A 115 8.88 -6.05 -10.70
N LYS A 116 9.43 -7.11 -11.28
CA LYS A 116 9.10 -7.63 -12.61
C LYS A 116 8.79 -9.13 -12.55
N PRO A 117 7.96 -9.66 -13.46
CA PRO A 117 7.67 -11.09 -13.52
C PRO A 117 8.95 -11.90 -13.70
N LYS A 118 9.05 -13.07 -13.04
CA LYS A 118 10.13 -14.04 -13.30
C LYS A 118 9.88 -14.82 -14.59
N SER A 119 8.63 -15.18 -14.84
CA SER A 119 8.19 -15.90 -16.03
C SER A 119 7.81 -14.92 -17.16
N THR A 120 8.07 -15.34 -18.41
CA THR A 120 7.63 -14.62 -19.61
C THR A 120 6.22 -15.00 -20.05
N GLY A 121 5.67 -16.09 -19.49
CA GLY A 121 4.32 -16.57 -19.77
C GLY A 121 3.26 -15.76 -19.05
N TYR A 122 2.36 -15.13 -19.80
CA TYR A 122 1.28 -14.23 -19.34
C TYR A 122 0.27 -14.83 -18.32
N ARG A 123 0.44 -16.07 -17.88
CA ARG A 123 -0.47 -16.79 -16.97
C ARG A 123 0.21 -17.59 -15.88
N GLU A 124 1.53 -17.72 -15.89
CA GLU A 124 2.25 -18.52 -14.88
C GLU A 124 2.80 -17.62 -13.77
N TRP A 125 1.94 -17.29 -12.81
CA TRP A 125 2.27 -16.43 -11.67
C TRP A 125 2.84 -17.19 -10.45
N SER A 126 2.91 -18.52 -10.53
CA SER A 126 3.45 -19.40 -9.48
C SER A 126 4.89 -19.02 -9.10
N GLN A 127 5.71 -18.61 -10.07
CA GLN A 127 7.08 -18.16 -9.85
C GLN A 127 7.18 -16.77 -9.20
N GLY A 128 6.09 -16.01 -9.25
CA GLY A 128 5.98 -14.64 -8.75
C GLY A 128 6.87 -13.65 -9.49
N CYS A 129 7.35 -12.67 -8.73
CA CYS A 129 8.09 -11.52 -9.20
C CYS A 129 9.48 -11.48 -8.59
N MET A 130 10.41 -10.84 -9.29
CA MET A 130 11.75 -10.52 -8.81
C MET A 130 11.95 -9.01 -8.77
N ARG A 131 12.88 -8.56 -7.92
CA ARG A 131 13.22 -7.14 -7.80
C ARG A 131 13.82 -6.61 -9.11
N ASN A 132 13.51 -5.36 -9.46
CA ASN A 132 14.13 -4.69 -10.60
C ASN A 132 15.61 -4.37 -10.33
N LYS A 133 15.94 -4.01 -9.09
CA LYS A 133 17.31 -3.77 -8.63
C LYS A 133 17.62 -4.61 -7.39
N VAL A 134 18.86 -5.08 -7.33
CA VAL A 134 19.36 -5.85 -6.19
C VAL A 134 19.49 -4.93 -4.98
N LEU A 135 19.20 -5.45 -3.79
CA LEU A 135 19.41 -4.72 -2.54
C LEU A 135 20.89 -4.72 -2.18
N ASN A 136 21.39 -3.59 -1.68
CA ASN A 136 22.76 -3.51 -1.19
C ASN A 136 22.87 -3.89 0.29
N TYR A 137 21.72 -4.14 0.95
CA TYR A 137 21.61 -4.44 2.39
C TYR A 137 22.32 -3.42 3.29
N SER A 138 22.53 -2.24 2.75
CA SER A 138 23.21 -1.13 3.41
C SER A 138 22.17 -0.21 4.04
N LYS A 139 22.62 0.70 4.91
CA LYS A 139 21.78 1.77 5.45
C LYS A 139 21.25 2.74 4.38
N LEU A 140 21.71 2.62 3.13
CA LEU A 140 21.22 3.41 1.99
C LEU A 140 19.95 2.82 1.37
N ASP A 141 19.65 1.54 1.61
CA ASP A 141 18.35 0.99 1.26
C ASP A 141 17.26 1.78 1.99
N GLY A 142 16.07 1.83 1.39
CA GLY A 142 14.94 2.52 1.99
C GLY A 142 13.68 1.72 1.85
N PHE A 143 12.55 2.35 2.13
CA PHE A 143 11.26 1.70 2.00
C PHE A 143 10.30 2.53 1.21
N ILE A 144 9.39 1.82 0.55
CA ILE A 144 8.30 2.39 -0.20
C ILE A 144 7.01 1.94 0.44
N LYS A 145 6.12 2.91 0.63
CA LYS A 145 4.80 2.70 1.20
C LYS A 145 3.86 2.19 0.11
N PHE A 146 3.29 1.02 0.34
CA PHE A 146 2.19 0.45 -0.43
C PHE A 146 0.90 0.52 0.39
N ASN A 147 -0.13 1.12 -0.20
CA ASN A 147 -1.40 1.36 0.50
C ASN A 147 -2.39 0.23 0.21
N GLY A 148 -3.18 -0.12 1.22
CA GLY A 148 -4.33 -0.99 1.06
C GLY A 148 -3.98 -2.41 0.65
N LEU A 149 -2.89 -2.96 1.19
CA LEU A 149 -2.52 -4.35 0.97
C LEU A 149 -2.97 -5.21 2.13
N LYS A 150 -3.47 -6.41 1.82
CA LYS A 150 -3.49 -7.54 2.75
C LYS A 150 -2.03 -7.84 3.13
N SER A 151 -1.69 -7.76 4.40
CA SER A 151 -0.32 -7.99 4.89
C SER A 151 0.17 -9.38 4.45
N PRO A 152 1.46 -9.57 4.14
CA PRO A 152 2.00 -10.85 3.65
C PRO A 152 1.83 -12.01 4.65
N ASP A 153 2.14 -13.24 4.22
CA ASP A 153 2.19 -14.39 5.13
C ASP A 153 3.10 -14.10 6.34
N ALA A 154 2.60 -14.39 7.53
CA ALA A 154 3.23 -14.02 8.79
C ALA A 154 4.10 -15.15 9.38
N THR A 155 4.32 -16.24 8.63
CA THR A 155 5.14 -17.39 9.06
C THR A 155 6.54 -16.94 9.50
N ASN A 156 7.18 -16.06 8.71
CA ASN A 156 8.49 -15.46 9.03
C ASN A 156 8.31 -13.99 9.39
N SER A 157 7.68 -13.73 10.55
CA SER A 157 7.42 -12.37 11.00
C SER A 157 7.70 -12.17 12.49
N TRP A 158 7.84 -10.92 12.90
CA TRP A 158 7.99 -10.52 14.29
C TRP A 158 7.13 -9.30 14.60
N VAL A 159 6.51 -9.30 15.78
CA VAL A 159 5.63 -8.21 16.23
C VAL A 159 6.08 -7.65 17.57
N ASN A 160 5.87 -6.34 17.75
CA ASN A 160 6.10 -5.66 19.01
C ASN A 160 5.11 -4.51 19.17
N LYS A 161 4.32 -4.54 20.24
CA LYS A 161 3.24 -3.57 20.49
C LYS A 161 3.73 -2.20 20.97
N SER A 162 4.92 -2.14 21.58
CA SER A 162 5.44 -0.92 22.22
C SER A 162 6.22 -0.04 21.26
N MET A 163 6.78 -0.61 20.19
CA MET A 163 7.56 0.14 19.21
C MET A 163 6.68 1.05 18.36
N ASN A 164 7.16 2.25 18.06
CA ASN A 164 6.54 3.10 17.04
C ASN A 164 7.05 2.77 15.62
N LEU A 165 6.39 3.34 14.62
CA LEU A 165 6.68 3.07 13.21
C LEU A 165 8.11 3.44 12.80
N GLU A 166 8.67 4.52 13.37
CA GLU A 166 10.03 4.97 13.03
C GLU A 166 11.09 4.05 13.64
N GLN A 167 10.90 3.62 14.88
CA GLN A 167 11.72 2.58 15.51
C GLN A 167 11.64 1.26 14.71
N CYS A 168 10.45 0.93 14.20
CA CYS A 168 10.23 -0.24 13.36
C CYS A 168 11.05 -0.15 12.06
N ARG A 169 11.04 1.03 11.42
CA ARG A 169 11.84 1.32 10.22
C ARG A 169 13.34 1.15 10.47
N VAL A 170 13.86 1.73 11.55
CA VAL A 170 15.30 1.66 11.89
C VAL A 170 15.70 0.21 12.16
N LYS A 171 14.92 -0.51 12.98
CA LYS A 171 15.19 -1.91 13.32
C LYS A 171 15.14 -2.83 12.10
N CYS A 172 14.22 -2.57 11.16
CA CYS A 172 14.16 -3.31 9.90
C CYS A 172 15.35 -2.99 8.98
N LEU A 173 15.89 -1.77 8.99
CA LEU A 173 17.11 -1.47 8.21
C LEU A 173 18.35 -2.17 8.74
N GLU A 174 18.48 -2.24 10.07
CA GLU A 174 19.59 -2.90 10.75
C GLU A 174 19.60 -4.41 10.53
N ASN A 175 18.42 -5.01 10.30
CA ASN A 175 18.29 -6.42 9.98
C ASN A 175 18.29 -6.64 8.46
N THR A 176 19.33 -7.28 7.93
CA THR A 176 19.48 -7.56 6.49
C THR A 176 18.42 -8.50 5.93
N SER A 177 17.84 -9.37 6.77
CA SER A 177 16.75 -10.27 6.38
C SER A 177 15.38 -9.59 6.33
N CYS A 178 15.23 -8.39 6.92
CA CYS A 178 13.94 -7.70 6.95
C CYS A 178 13.61 -7.10 5.58
N MET A 179 12.47 -7.51 5.03
CA MET A 179 12.00 -7.11 3.69
C MET A 179 10.81 -6.17 3.73
N ALA A 180 10.02 -6.16 4.81
CA ALA A 180 8.93 -5.22 4.98
C ALA A 180 8.60 -4.98 6.45
N TYR A 181 7.94 -3.85 6.71
CA TYR A 181 7.34 -3.57 8.01
C TYR A 181 6.02 -2.79 7.88
N SER A 182 5.25 -2.76 8.97
CA SER A 182 4.03 -1.96 9.12
C SER A 182 3.77 -1.63 10.59
N ASN A 183 2.81 -0.74 10.85
CA ASN A 183 2.18 -0.69 12.17
C ASN A 183 1.53 -2.04 12.47
N PHE A 184 1.55 -2.48 13.72
CA PHE A 184 0.82 -3.69 14.14
C PHE A 184 -0.67 -3.37 14.37
N ASP A 185 -0.94 -2.20 14.95
CA ASP A 185 -2.27 -1.68 15.22
C ASP A 185 -2.46 -0.37 14.45
N ILE A 186 -3.53 -0.24 13.65
CA ILE A 186 -3.79 0.95 12.85
C ILE A 186 -4.70 1.98 13.53
N ARG A 187 -5.21 1.69 14.74
CA ARG A 187 -6.11 2.61 15.45
C ARG A 187 -5.39 3.93 15.78
N GLY A 188 -6.14 5.02 15.75
CA GLY A 188 -5.60 6.36 16.01
C GLY A 188 -4.54 6.76 14.98
N ARG A 189 -3.31 7.03 15.43
CA ARG A 189 -2.15 7.34 14.55
C ARG A 189 -1.37 6.10 14.10
N GLY A 190 -1.80 4.91 14.52
CA GLY A 190 -1.07 3.66 14.37
C GLY A 190 -0.02 3.47 15.47
N SER A 191 0.15 2.22 15.90
CA SER A 191 1.10 1.82 16.94
C SER A 191 1.59 0.39 16.74
N GLY A 192 2.65 0.05 17.46
CA GLY A 192 3.33 -1.23 17.32
C GLY A 192 4.06 -1.38 15.99
N CYS A 193 4.75 -2.50 15.86
CA CYS A 193 5.62 -2.85 14.75
C CYS A 193 5.35 -4.29 14.35
N ALA A 194 5.10 -4.54 13.07
CA ALA A 194 5.13 -5.86 12.46
C ALA A 194 6.23 -5.85 11.38
N MET A 195 7.14 -6.83 11.41
CA MET A 195 8.22 -6.99 10.44
C MET A 195 8.14 -8.35 9.78
N TRP A 196 8.47 -8.42 8.49
CA TRP A 196 8.55 -9.64 7.71
C TRP A 196 9.97 -9.89 7.23
N PHE A 197 10.39 -11.14 7.33
CA PHE A 197 11.72 -11.58 6.95
C PHE A 197 11.68 -12.51 5.73
N GLY A 198 12.56 -12.25 4.77
CA GLY A 198 12.59 -12.97 3.50
C GLY A 198 11.44 -12.60 2.56
N ASP A 199 11.16 -13.51 1.62
CA ASP A 199 10.24 -13.24 0.51
C ASP A 199 8.79 -13.06 0.96
N LEU A 200 8.14 -12.02 0.42
CA LEU A 200 6.76 -11.66 0.77
C LEU A 200 5.80 -12.40 -0.17
N ILE A 201 4.87 -13.16 0.39
CA ILE A 201 3.88 -13.95 -0.35
C ILE A 201 2.47 -13.71 0.18
N ASP A 202 1.46 -14.05 -0.64
CA ASP A 202 0.04 -13.96 -0.31
C ASP A 202 -0.45 -12.53 -0.06
N ILE A 203 -0.02 -11.62 -0.95
CA ILE A 203 -0.42 -10.21 -0.97
C ILE A 203 -1.63 -10.03 -1.89
N LYS A 204 -2.61 -9.26 -1.42
CA LYS A 204 -3.83 -8.92 -2.15
C LYS A 204 -4.11 -7.43 -1.99
N GLN A 205 -4.51 -6.78 -3.08
CA GLN A 205 -5.01 -5.42 -3.06
C GLN A 205 -6.41 -5.43 -2.43
N SER A 206 -6.57 -4.61 -1.40
CA SER A 206 -7.84 -4.35 -0.75
C SER A 206 -8.32 -2.95 -1.12
N SER A 207 -9.62 -2.82 -1.42
CA SER A 207 -10.27 -1.55 -1.74
C SER A 207 -10.35 -0.61 -0.54
N ASN A 208 -10.29 -1.13 0.68
CA ASN A 208 -10.64 -0.39 1.90
C ASN A 208 -9.42 0.18 2.63
N ASN A 209 -8.28 0.39 1.95
CA ASN A 209 -7.03 0.93 2.52
C ASN A 209 -6.68 0.29 3.89
N VAL A 210 -6.74 -1.04 3.95
CA VAL A 210 -6.73 -1.81 5.20
C VAL A 210 -5.47 -1.62 6.04
N GLN A 211 -4.30 -1.60 5.41
CA GLN A 211 -3.04 -1.40 6.10
C GLN A 211 -1.98 -0.92 5.10
N ASP A 212 -1.12 -0.02 5.56
CA ASP A 212 0.07 0.37 4.83
C ASP A 212 1.18 -0.66 5.08
N LEU A 213 1.85 -1.06 4.01
CA LEU A 213 3.01 -1.95 4.05
C LEU A 213 4.22 -1.22 3.47
N PHE A 214 5.29 -1.14 4.23
CA PHE A 214 6.55 -0.52 3.82
C PHE A 214 7.51 -1.61 3.37
N ILE A 215 7.77 -1.70 2.07
CA ILE A 215 8.64 -2.74 1.49
C ILE A 215 10.02 -2.16 1.22
N ARG A 216 11.07 -2.90 1.60
CA ARG A 216 12.48 -2.52 1.42
C ARG A 216 12.83 -2.48 -0.05
N MET A 217 13.49 -1.41 -0.49
CA MET A 217 13.86 -1.13 -1.88
C MET A 217 15.28 -0.59 -1.98
N SER A 218 15.92 -0.77 -3.14
CA SER A 218 17.28 -0.29 -3.35
C SER A 218 17.33 1.24 -3.33
N ALA A 219 18.44 1.81 -2.84
CA ALA A 219 18.66 3.26 -2.81
C ALA A 219 18.43 3.93 -4.19
N SER A 220 18.88 3.24 -5.25
CA SER A 220 18.78 3.70 -6.64
C SER A 220 17.34 3.88 -7.12
N GLU A 221 16.41 3.10 -6.57
CA GLU A 221 15.01 3.18 -6.95
C GLU A 221 14.29 4.30 -6.20
N LEU A 222 14.69 4.60 -4.95
CA LEU A 222 14.04 5.62 -4.13
C LEU A 222 13.98 7.00 -4.81
N GLY A 223 15.02 7.37 -5.57
CA GLY A 223 15.04 8.62 -6.33
C GLY A 223 13.91 8.70 -7.36
N TRP A 224 13.69 7.61 -8.11
CA TRP A 224 12.60 7.50 -9.09
C TRP A 224 11.22 7.65 -8.44
N PHE A 225 11.00 6.96 -7.32
CA PHE A 225 9.73 7.03 -6.60
C PHE A 225 9.47 8.42 -6.00
N ARG A 226 10.51 9.09 -5.49
CA ARG A 226 10.41 10.48 -5.01
C ARG A 226 10.03 11.44 -6.15
N LEU A 227 10.73 11.37 -7.28
CA LEU A 227 10.44 12.18 -8.47
C LEU A 227 9.00 11.98 -8.96
N ARG A 228 8.52 10.74 -9.01
CA ARG A 228 7.14 10.41 -9.41
C ARG A 228 6.08 11.00 -8.49
N ASN A 229 6.34 11.07 -7.18
CA ASN A 229 5.39 11.63 -6.21
C ASN A 229 5.34 13.16 -6.24
N LEU A 230 6.36 13.81 -6.83
CA LEU A 230 6.37 15.27 -7.06
C LEU A 230 5.56 15.68 -8.30
N LEU A 231 5.23 14.73 -9.19
CA LEU A 231 4.46 15.01 -10.41
C LEU A 231 2.96 14.71 -10.19
N PRO A 232 2.04 15.69 -10.38
CA PRO A 232 0.61 15.47 -10.24
C PRO A 232 0.08 14.44 -11.24
N ARG A 233 -0.89 13.61 -10.81
CA ARG A 233 -1.42 12.43 -11.55
C ARG A 233 -1.80 12.72 -13.02
N GLY A 234 -2.25 13.95 -13.33
CA GLY A 234 -2.69 14.36 -14.67
C GLY A 234 -1.59 14.68 -15.70
N GLN A 235 -0.32 14.80 -15.28
CA GLN A 235 0.78 15.21 -16.17
C GLN A 235 1.74 14.07 -16.55
N ARG A 236 1.41 12.83 -16.19
CA ARG A 236 2.23 11.63 -16.49
C ARG A 236 2.35 11.33 -18.00
N VAL A 237 1.37 11.75 -18.80
CA VAL A 237 1.34 11.52 -20.25
C VAL A 237 1.86 12.75 -21.01
N LEU A 238 1.63 13.95 -20.49
CA LEU A 238 2.00 15.20 -21.17
C LEU A 238 3.52 15.46 -21.12
N GLY A 239 4.21 15.11 -20.03
CA GLY A 239 5.67 15.29 -19.94
C GLY A 239 6.46 14.42 -20.92
N PHE A 240 6.00 13.20 -21.19
CA PHE A 240 6.61 12.32 -22.19
C PHE A 240 6.30 12.76 -23.63
N LEU A 241 5.06 13.21 -23.90
CA LEU A 241 4.65 13.71 -25.22
C LEU A 241 5.32 15.04 -25.59
N ILE A 242 5.55 15.94 -24.62
CA ILE A 242 6.27 17.19 -24.86
C ILE A 242 7.74 16.93 -25.20
N CYS A 243 8.41 15.98 -24.52
CA CYS A 243 9.80 15.63 -24.85
C CYS A 243 9.96 14.86 -26.18
N SER A 244 9.00 14.03 -26.60
CA SER A 244 9.12 13.29 -27.87
C SER A 244 8.58 14.05 -29.08
N GLY A 245 7.57 14.91 -28.89
CA GLY A 245 6.89 15.63 -29.97
C GLY A 245 7.40 17.06 -30.23
N VAL A 246 7.76 17.81 -29.18
CA VAL A 246 8.18 19.22 -29.33
C VAL A 246 9.69 19.35 -29.53
N LEU A 247 10.49 18.44 -28.98
CA LEU A 247 11.94 18.47 -29.21
C LEU A 247 12.30 18.16 -30.67
N SER A 248 11.55 17.27 -31.31
CA SER A 248 11.77 16.88 -32.71
C SER A 248 11.21 17.86 -33.75
N SER A 249 10.31 18.77 -33.35
CA SER A 249 9.65 19.73 -34.27
C SER A 249 10.11 21.18 -34.10
N VAL A 250 10.76 21.52 -32.98
CA VAL A 250 11.25 22.88 -32.69
C VAL A 250 12.78 23.00 -32.77
N LEU A 251 13.53 21.91 -32.62
CA LEU A 251 14.99 21.90 -32.71
C LEU A 251 15.47 21.08 -33.91
N ASP A 252 15.13 21.53 -35.12
CA ASP A 252 15.78 21.08 -36.35
C ASP A 252 17.11 21.85 -36.52
N PHE A 253 17.99 21.76 -35.51
CA PHE A 253 19.33 22.32 -35.59
C PHE A 253 20.25 21.25 -36.14
N ASP A 254 20.58 21.39 -37.43
CA ASP A 254 21.60 20.59 -38.10
C ASP A 254 22.97 20.85 -37.45
N LEU A 255 23.30 20.08 -36.41
CA LEU A 255 24.53 20.19 -35.61
C LEU A 255 25.77 19.60 -36.33
N GLY A 256 25.74 19.58 -37.67
CA GLY A 256 26.85 19.20 -38.53
C GLY A 256 27.96 20.25 -38.61
N SER A 257 27.70 21.50 -38.20
CA SER A 257 28.60 22.65 -38.43
C SER A 257 29.08 23.36 -37.16
N ILE A 258 29.03 22.70 -36.00
CA ILE A 258 29.45 23.30 -34.71
C ILE A 258 30.56 22.47 -34.07
N ASP A 259 31.74 23.09 -33.91
CA ASP A 259 32.89 22.50 -33.21
C ASP A 259 32.55 22.16 -31.74
N GLY A 260 33.35 21.27 -31.14
CA GLY A 260 33.08 20.67 -29.82
C GLY A 260 32.73 21.67 -28.71
N PHE A 261 33.31 22.88 -28.74
CA PHE A 261 33.01 23.95 -27.77
C PHE A 261 31.61 24.55 -27.93
N GLY A 262 31.10 24.65 -29.15
CA GLY A 262 29.74 25.14 -29.40
C GLY A 262 28.68 24.10 -29.02
N LYS A 263 28.97 22.80 -29.17
CA LYS A 263 28.08 21.72 -28.67
C LYS A 263 27.94 21.74 -27.15
N PHE A 264 29.03 22.00 -26.44
CA PHE A 264 29.00 22.18 -24.98
C PHE A 264 28.17 23.41 -24.60
N SER A 265 28.38 24.54 -25.28
CA SER A 265 27.66 25.78 -25.01
C SER A 265 26.15 25.66 -25.23
N VAL A 266 25.72 24.99 -26.31
CA VAL A 266 24.30 24.70 -26.57
C VAL A 266 23.72 23.76 -25.52
N THR A 267 24.47 22.75 -25.07
CA THR A 267 24.01 21.83 -24.01
C THR A 267 23.82 22.55 -22.68
N VAL A 268 24.74 23.47 -22.34
CA VAL A 268 24.63 24.31 -21.13
C VAL A 268 23.46 25.28 -21.24
N LEU A 269 23.26 25.91 -22.40
CA LEU A 269 22.12 26.81 -22.63
C LEU A 269 20.78 26.07 -22.55
N MET A 270 20.67 24.90 -23.16
CA MET A 270 19.45 24.10 -23.14
C MET A 270 19.16 23.54 -21.75
N SER A 271 20.17 23.13 -21.00
CA SER A 271 20.00 22.71 -19.59
C SER A 271 19.63 23.89 -18.68
N CYS A 272 20.16 25.10 -18.92
CA CYS A 272 19.73 26.32 -18.25
C CYS A 272 18.27 26.67 -18.58
N VAL A 273 17.86 26.58 -19.85
CA VAL A 273 16.47 26.84 -20.27
C VAL A 273 15.51 25.82 -19.67
N VAL A 274 15.87 24.52 -19.67
CA VAL A 274 15.10 23.49 -18.98
C VAL A 274 15.01 23.80 -17.49
N ALA A 275 16.11 24.18 -16.83
CA ALA A 275 16.09 24.56 -15.41
C ALA A 275 15.25 25.82 -15.13
N PHE A 276 15.27 26.83 -16.00
CA PHE A 276 14.44 28.03 -15.90
C PHE A 276 12.95 27.72 -16.12
N LEU A 277 12.63 26.81 -17.05
CA LEU A 277 11.26 26.34 -17.28
C LEU A 277 10.78 25.36 -16.20
N TYR A 278 11.71 24.71 -15.48
CA TYR A 278 11.43 23.83 -14.34
C TYR A 278 11.51 24.50 -12.97
N MET A 279 11.90 25.78 -12.87
CA MET A 279 11.72 26.51 -11.62
C MET A 279 10.21 26.69 -11.39
N PRO A 280 9.62 26.08 -10.33
CA PRO A 280 8.26 26.44 -9.96
C PRO A 280 8.30 27.93 -9.62
N GLY A 281 7.37 28.71 -10.19
CA GLY A 281 7.23 30.14 -9.91
C GLY A 281 6.98 30.38 -8.42
N GLY A 282 8.05 30.45 -7.62
CA GLY A 282 8.05 30.75 -6.20
C GLY A 282 7.75 32.21 -5.89
N LYS A 283 6.85 32.84 -6.67
CA LYS A 283 6.43 34.24 -6.47
C LYS A 283 4.91 34.45 -6.39
N ASN A 284 4.10 33.39 -6.35
CA ASN A 284 2.66 33.51 -6.06
C ASN A 284 2.21 32.80 -4.76
N ALA A 285 3.14 32.46 -3.85
CA ALA A 285 2.82 31.94 -2.52
C ALA A 285 3.01 32.97 -1.38
N ARG A 286 2.99 34.28 -1.70
CA ARG A 286 2.88 35.36 -0.69
C ARG A 286 1.49 35.97 -0.54
N SER A 287 0.54 35.62 -1.41
CA SER A 287 -0.84 36.14 -1.35
C SER A 287 -1.85 35.20 -0.67
N PHE A 288 -1.45 34.00 -0.23
CA PHE A 288 -2.37 33.06 0.45
C PHE A 288 -2.16 32.97 1.98
N TRP A 289 -1.14 33.63 2.53
CA TRP A 289 -0.88 33.70 3.98
C TRP A 289 -1.08 35.08 4.61
N LEU A 290 -1.63 36.05 3.86
CA LEU A 290 -2.07 37.35 4.39
C LEU A 290 -3.60 37.48 4.52
N GLY A 291 -4.35 36.40 4.26
CA GLY A 291 -5.82 36.42 4.23
C GLY A 291 -6.54 35.91 5.49
N SER A 292 -5.83 35.46 6.52
CA SER A 292 -6.44 34.87 7.73
C SER A 292 -6.15 35.60 9.05
N ASP A 293 -5.42 36.73 9.02
CA ASP A 293 -5.09 37.52 10.22
C ASP A 293 -5.80 38.90 10.30
N GLN A 294 -6.82 39.16 9.47
CA GLN A 294 -7.58 40.43 9.50
C GLN A 294 -9.07 40.33 9.88
N LEU A 295 -9.51 39.24 10.51
CA LEU A 295 -10.83 39.20 11.18
C LEU A 295 -10.75 39.44 12.71
N ARG A 296 -9.67 40.06 13.19
CA ARG A 296 -9.59 40.55 14.56
C ARG A 296 -9.03 41.97 14.56
N SER A 297 -9.81 42.90 15.12
CA SER A 297 -9.48 44.30 15.38
C SER A 297 -9.73 45.26 14.21
N ASN A 298 -10.95 45.82 14.15
CA ASN A 298 -11.19 47.25 14.41
C ASN A 298 -12.64 47.61 14.05
N LEU A 299 -13.53 47.52 15.04
CA LEU A 299 -14.65 48.45 15.15
C LEU A 299 -14.23 49.49 16.19
N GLU A 300 -14.32 50.75 15.76
CA GLU A 300 -13.72 51.92 16.37
C GLU A 300 -14.33 52.29 17.72
N ILE A 301 -13.46 52.84 18.57
CA ILE A 301 -13.83 53.71 19.67
C ILE A 301 -14.09 55.10 19.07
N PHE A 302 -15.33 55.58 19.17
CA PHE A 302 -15.62 57.01 19.27
C PHE A 302 -16.30 57.30 20.59
N SER A 303 -15.72 58.24 21.31
CA SER A 303 -16.14 58.74 22.62
C SER A 303 -16.99 60.01 22.51
N ARG A 304 -17.85 60.18 23.52
CA ARG A 304 -18.52 61.40 24.04
C ARG A 304 -19.90 61.75 23.49
N GLY A 305 -20.83 61.85 24.44
CA GLY A 305 -22.23 62.23 24.32
C GLY A 305 -23.02 61.53 25.42
#